data_AF-A0A3D3XL42-F1
#
_entry.id   AF-A0A3D3XL42-F1
#
_cell.length_a   1.000
_cell.length_b   1.000
_cell.length_c   1.000
_cell.angle_alpha   90.00
_cell.angle_beta   90.00
_cell.angle_gamma   90.00
#
_symmetry.space_group_name_H-M   'P 1'
#
loop_
_entity.id
_entity.type
_entity.pdbx_description
1 polymer ?
#
loop_
_entity_poly.entity_id
_entity_poly.type
_entity_poly.pdbx_seq_one_letter_code
_entity_poly.pdbx_strand_id
1 'polypeptide(L)'
;MNIGLQRNAGRKIIMNDVFISYAHIDDQALTEGQKGWITQFHRILDLRLGQLLGEKPTIWRDQKLQGGDVFDDKIVNAFRDAKVMISIMSPRYMKSEWCLKELNEFYKAASDGGNIKVGEKARIFKVIKTPIDARDIPEHIPQVLQSILGFEFFDFDPDTGRLVEYDEAFGERARQNYFSRIYDLAYEICDLLKNYQSGAPGVLPAAPASKADGKTIYLATTSSDLQVERDRIKRELTERGHRVLPDTHIPLIGPELEGYLNEVLPNCDLAIHMVGARYGMIPEDAQCSVSELQNRLAAQHSEAKGLERIIWMPRGLIAGDERQIDFLRRLNEDEQCQYGAEVIEESLDSLKSYVLDSLKPKPKPEPAQDPAAAPTATAGSNAKSVYLICDAQDEEAIEPLEDYLFDQGFEVSLPLFEGEESLIAQSHRQKLTLCDAVLVYYGAGGRSWIEMKLMDLMQAPGFGRENPFLTKAVLVAPPEDRRKSRFKTHLADILTQSGEFDPACLESFVNQIKA
;
A
#
# COMPACT_ATOMS: atom_id res chain seq x y z
N MET A 1 -62.78 4.30 39.38
CA MET A 1 -62.48 3.03 38.70
C MET A 1 -61.48 3.32 37.61
N ASN A 2 -60.22 2.94 37.85
CA ASN A 2 -59.11 3.11 36.93
C ASN A 2 -58.88 1.73 36.30
N ILE A 3 -59.15 1.55 35.01
CA ILE A 3 -58.87 0.29 34.31
C ILE A 3 -57.90 0.64 33.18
N GLY A 4 -56.64 0.28 33.41
CA GLY A 4 -55.53 0.54 32.50
C GLY A 4 -55.63 -0.30 31.23
N LEU A 5 -55.36 0.35 30.09
CA LEU A 5 -54.98 -0.34 28.87
C LEU A 5 -53.54 -0.86 29.04
N GLN A 6 -53.40 -2.18 29.14
CA GLN A 6 -52.13 -2.87 28.93
C GLN A 6 -51.71 -2.65 27.47
N ARG A 7 -50.58 -1.96 27.27
CA ARG A 7 -49.87 -1.91 25.99
C ARG A 7 -49.31 -3.30 25.71
N ASN A 8 -49.74 -3.89 24.60
CA ASN A 8 -49.08 -5.03 23.97
C ASN A 8 -47.61 -4.67 23.71
N ALA A 9 -46.69 -5.33 24.42
CA ALA A 9 -45.27 -5.29 24.12
C ALA A 9 -45.05 -6.05 22.81
N GLY A 10 -44.91 -5.31 21.70
CA GLY A 10 -44.48 -5.86 20.42
C GLY A 10 -43.11 -6.54 20.57
N ARG A 11 -43.02 -7.79 20.11
CA ARG A 11 -41.76 -8.53 19.96
C ARG A 11 -40.75 -7.68 19.18
N LYS A 12 -39.64 -7.31 19.83
CA LYS A 12 -38.47 -6.71 19.19
C LYS A 12 -37.84 -7.82 18.33
N ILE A 13 -37.99 -7.76 17.01
CA ILE A 13 -37.23 -8.62 16.08
C ILE A 13 -35.77 -8.22 16.26
N ILE A 14 -34.93 -9.16 16.70
CA ILE A 14 -33.48 -8.95 16.81
C ILE A 14 -32.95 -9.05 15.37
N MET A 15 -32.74 -7.91 14.72
CA MET A 15 -31.98 -7.87 13.46
C MET A 15 -30.52 -8.17 13.77
N ASN A 16 -29.96 -9.22 13.15
CA ASN A 16 -28.54 -9.51 13.26
C ASN A 16 -27.78 -8.65 12.24
N ASP A 17 -26.67 -8.03 12.65
CA ASP A 17 -25.83 -7.29 11.73
C ASP A 17 -24.96 -8.26 10.91
N VAL A 18 -24.43 -9.30 11.56
CA VAL A 18 -23.51 -10.26 10.97
C VAL A 18 -23.91 -11.68 11.35
N PHE A 19 -23.93 -12.57 10.37
CA PHE A 19 -24.07 -14.02 10.56
C PHE A 19 -22.77 -14.74 10.19
N ILE A 20 -22.27 -15.61 11.07
CA ILE A 20 -21.10 -16.46 10.82
C ILE A 20 -21.55 -17.91 10.59
N SER A 21 -21.39 -18.39 9.35
CA SER A 21 -21.59 -19.79 8.97
C SER A 21 -20.24 -20.52 8.94
N TYR A 22 -20.20 -21.70 9.55
CA TYR A 22 -18.99 -22.51 9.71
C TYR A 22 -19.34 -23.98 9.94
N ALA A 23 -18.38 -24.89 9.73
CA ALA A 23 -18.57 -26.28 10.15
C ALA A 23 -18.18 -26.46 11.62
N HIS A 24 -19.02 -27.10 12.44
CA HIS A 24 -18.76 -27.22 13.89
C HIS A 24 -17.42 -27.85 14.28
N ILE A 25 -16.89 -28.76 13.46
CA ILE A 25 -15.56 -29.34 13.72
C ILE A 25 -14.46 -28.27 13.72
N ASP A 26 -14.65 -27.18 12.97
CA ASP A 26 -13.69 -26.08 12.89
C ASP A 26 -13.61 -25.24 14.17
N ASP A 27 -14.58 -25.38 15.07
CA ASP A 27 -14.60 -24.75 16.40
C ASP A 27 -14.22 -25.72 17.54
N GLN A 28 -13.77 -26.93 17.21
CA GLN A 28 -13.23 -27.82 18.23
C GLN A 28 -11.82 -27.37 18.61
N ALA A 29 -11.58 -27.21 19.91
CA ALA A 29 -10.26 -26.87 20.41
C ALA A 29 -9.33 -28.09 20.33
N LEU A 30 -8.10 -27.89 19.87
CA LEU A 30 -7.08 -28.95 19.80
C LEU A 30 -6.55 -29.36 21.18
N THR A 31 -6.61 -28.46 22.15
CA THR A 31 -6.15 -28.69 23.53
C THR A 31 -7.27 -28.40 24.53
N GLU A 32 -7.38 -29.24 25.55
CA GLU A 32 -8.36 -29.09 26.61
C GLU A 32 -8.17 -27.75 27.35
N GLY A 33 -9.28 -27.03 27.59
CA GLY A 33 -9.29 -25.70 28.21
C GLY A 33 -9.08 -24.53 27.26
N GLN A 34 -8.75 -24.76 25.98
CA GLN A 34 -8.71 -23.71 24.96
C GLN A 34 -10.09 -23.51 24.30
N LYS A 35 -10.31 -22.31 23.76
CA LYS A 35 -11.47 -22.01 22.92
C LYS A 35 -11.16 -22.38 21.48
N GLY A 36 -12.15 -22.90 20.74
CA GLY A 36 -12.01 -23.18 19.32
C GLY A 36 -11.81 -21.95 18.46
N TRP A 37 -11.33 -22.17 17.24
CA TRP A 37 -10.95 -21.13 16.27
C TRP A 37 -12.11 -20.17 16.00
N ILE A 38 -13.33 -20.68 15.81
CA ILE A 38 -14.51 -19.87 15.47
C ILE A 38 -14.94 -19.03 16.69
N THR A 39 -14.82 -19.60 17.89
CA THR A 39 -15.12 -18.90 19.15
C THR A 39 -14.17 -17.73 19.35
N GLN A 40 -12.88 -17.92 19.06
CA GLN A 40 -11.89 -16.84 19.12
C GLN A 40 -12.15 -15.78 18.04
N PHE A 41 -12.40 -16.21 16.80
CA PHE A 41 -12.71 -15.36 15.67
C PHE A 41 -13.88 -14.43 15.97
N HIS A 42 -15.02 -14.99 16.41
CA HIS A 42 -16.20 -14.23 16.79
C HIS A 42 -15.88 -13.20 17.88
N ARG A 43 -15.17 -13.60 18.94
CA ARG A 43 -14.82 -12.68 20.04
C ARG A 43 -14.02 -11.47 19.55
N ILE A 44 -13.00 -11.69 18.72
CA ILE A 44 -12.11 -10.61 18.24
C ILE A 44 -12.88 -9.72 17.26
N LEU A 45 -13.67 -10.32 16.37
CA LEU A 45 -14.50 -9.59 15.42
C LEU A 45 -15.55 -8.71 16.13
N ASP A 46 -16.24 -9.24 17.16
CA ASP A 46 -17.23 -8.50 17.98
C ASP A 46 -16.59 -7.26 18.63
N LEU A 47 -15.42 -7.44 19.25
CA LEU A 47 -14.68 -6.34 19.87
C LEU A 47 -14.25 -5.30 18.84
N ARG A 48 -13.68 -5.73 17.71
CA ARG A 48 -13.15 -4.80 16.71
C ARG A 48 -14.26 -4.06 15.98
N LEU A 49 -15.34 -4.74 15.58
CA LEU A 49 -16.50 -4.10 14.97
C LEU A 49 -17.16 -3.11 15.94
N GLY A 50 -17.24 -3.45 17.24
CA GLY A 50 -17.72 -2.53 18.26
C GLY A 50 -16.92 -1.23 18.34
N GLN A 51 -15.59 -1.32 18.25
CA GLN A 51 -14.71 -0.15 18.21
C GLN A 51 -14.92 0.69 16.94
N LEU A 52 -15.11 0.06 15.77
CA LEU A 52 -15.22 0.75 14.48
C LEU A 52 -16.60 1.38 14.23
N LEU A 53 -17.65 0.76 14.76
CA LEU A 53 -19.03 1.25 14.66
C LEU A 53 -19.36 2.29 15.75
N GLY A 54 -18.66 2.25 16.88
CA GLY A 54 -18.98 3.06 18.06
C GLY A 54 -20.15 2.52 18.88
N GLU A 55 -20.73 1.38 18.48
CA GLU A 55 -21.79 0.66 19.17
C GLU A 55 -21.56 -0.85 19.06
N LYS A 56 -22.16 -1.64 19.96
CA LYS A 56 -21.96 -3.09 19.97
C LYS A 56 -22.74 -3.74 18.82
N PRO A 57 -22.07 -4.43 17.87
CA PRO A 57 -22.75 -5.12 16.78
C PRO A 57 -23.52 -6.34 17.29
N THR A 58 -24.54 -6.76 16.56
CA THR A 58 -25.22 -8.03 16.81
C THR A 58 -24.65 -9.11 15.88
N ILE A 59 -23.66 -9.86 16.37
CA ILE A 59 -23.07 -10.99 15.64
C ILE A 59 -23.72 -12.30 16.11
N TRP A 60 -24.30 -13.03 15.17
CA TRP A 60 -24.86 -14.35 15.41
C TRP A 60 -23.99 -15.43 14.77
N ARG A 61 -23.86 -16.56 15.45
CA ARG A 61 -23.22 -17.78 14.94
C ARG A 61 -24.02 -18.98 15.43
N ASP A 62 -24.06 -20.03 14.64
CA ASP A 62 -24.73 -21.25 15.05
C ASP A 62 -23.90 -22.01 16.11
N GLN A 63 -24.45 -22.17 17.31
CA GLN A 63 -23.80 -22.86 18.43
C GLN A 63 -24.37 -24.26 18.69
N LYS A 64 -25.41 -24.72 17.96
CA LYS A 64 -26.22 -25.86 18.43
C LYS A 64 -26.66 -26.90 17.39
N LEU A 65 -26.34 -26.81 16.10
CA LEU A 65 -26.81 -27.83 15.16
C LEU A 65 -25.95 -29.10 15.19
N GLN A 66 -26.24 -29.98 16.14
CA GLN A 66 -25.91 -31.39 15.96
C GLN A 66 -26.80 -31.97 14.86
N GLY A 67 -26.23 -32.81 13.99
CA GLY A 67 -26.78 -33.25 12.69
C GLY A 67 -28.06 -34.10 12.70
N GLY A 68 -29.01 -33.80 13.58
CA GLY A 68 -30.37 -34.35 13.60
C GLY A 68 -31.45 -33.34 14.01
N ASP A 69 -31.09 -32.08 14.31
CA ASP A 69 -32.07 -31.08 14.72
C ASP A 69 -32.90 -30.57 13.52
N VAL A 70 -34.20 -30.85 13.60
CA VAL A 70 -35.22 -30.41 12.65
C VAL A 70 -35.18 -28.88 12.55
N PHE A 71 -34.99 -28.39 11.32
CA PHE A 71 -35.30 -27.05 10.82
C PHE A 71 -35.98 -26.15 11.87
N ASP A 72 -35.21 -25.57 12.79
CA ASP A 72 -35.79 -24.66 13.76
C ASP A 72 -36.07 -23.38 12.96
N ASP A 73 -37.34 -23.12 12.61
CA ASP A 73 -37.79 -21.97 11.80
C ASP A 73 -37.25 -20.62 12.32
N LYS A 74 -36.81 -20.59 13.58
CA LYS A 74 -36.09 -19.47 14.20
C LYS A 74 -34.73 -19.17 13.58
N ILE A 75 -33.97 -20.19 13.19
CA ILE A 75 -32.66 -20.04 12.52
C ILE A 75 -32.88 -19.52 11.10
N VAL A 76 -33.91 -20.03 10.41
CA VAL A 76 -34.29 -19.60 9.06
C VAL A 76 -34.63 -18.12 8.97
N ASN A 77 -35.35 -17.61 9.97
CA ASN A 77 -35.67 -16.19 10.02
C ASN A 77 -34.46 -15.33 10.44
N ALA A 78 -33.58 -15.85 11.31
CA ALA A 78 -32.42 -15.10 11.82
C ALA A 78 -31.31 -14.87 10.77
N PHE A 79 -31.15 -15.77 9.79
CA PHE A 79 -30.19 -15.55 8.69
C PHE A 79 -30.78 -14.71 7.55
N ARG A 80 -32.10 -14.76 7.30
CA ARG A 80 -32.74 -13.95 6.25
C ARG A 80 -32.62 -12.45 6.54
N ASP A 81 -32.68 -12.09 7.82
CA ASP A 81 -32.61 -10.70 8.28
C ASP A 81 -31.17 -10.21 8.55
N ALA A 82 -30.16 -11.08 8.37
CA ALA A 82 -28.76 -10.70 8.58
C ALA A 82 -28.27 -9.73 7.50
N LYS A 83 -27.66 -8.61 7.89
CA LYS A 83 -27.13 -7.63 6.92
C LYS A 83 -25.90 -8.18 6.20
N VAL A 84 -25.07 -8.94 6.88
CA VAL A 84 -23.84 -9.54 6.34
C VAL A 84 -23.75 -11.01 6.70
N MET A 85 -23.25 -11.84 5.78
CA MET A 85 -22.88 -13.24 6.01
C MET A 85 -21.36 -13.41 5.88
N ILE A 86 -20.76 -14.10 6.83
CA ILE A 86 -19.37 -14.57 6.79
C ILE A 86 -19.42 -16.09 6.65
N SER A 87 -18.87 -16.61 5.56
CA SER A 87 -18.72 -18.05 5.34
C SER A 87 -17.28 -18.46 5.61
N ILE A 88 -17.07 -19.24 6.68
CA ILE A 88 -15.76 -19.76 7.08
C ILE A 88 -15.53 -21.08 6.36
N MET A 89 -14.83 -20.98 5.23
CA MET A 89 -14.52 -22.04 4.29
C MET A 89 -13.40 -22.93 4.83
N SER A 90 -13.67 -24.24 4.79
CA SER A 90 -12.74 -25.33 5.09
C SER A 90 -13.14 -26.56 4.25
N PRO A 91 -12.28 -27.59 4.15
CA PRO A 91 -12.67 -28.87 3.55
C PRO A 91 -13.93 -29.47 4.19
N ARG A 92 -14.16 -29.26 5.49
CA ARG A 92 -15.40 -29.73 6.14
C ARG A 92 -16.60 -28.90 5.72
N TYR A 93 -16.46 -27.58 5.60
CA TYR A 93 -17.54 -26.69 5.17
C TYR A 93 -18.08 -27.11 3.80
N MET A 94 -17.20 -27.41 2.84
CA MET A 94 -17.59 -27.86 1.49
C MET A 94 -18.26 -29.23 1.45
N LYS A 95 -18.12 -30.03 2.50
CA LYS A 95 -18.78 -31.33 2.67
C LYS A 95 -19.99 -31.28 3.60
N SER A 96 -20.38 -30.08 4.03
CA SER A 96 -21.52 -29.88 4.93
C SER A 96 -22.72 -29.40 4.12
N GLU A 97 -23.68 -30.31 3.89
CA GLU A 97 -24.94 -29.97 3.23
C GLU A 97 -25.65 -28.81 3.94
N TRP A 98 -25.55 -28.76 5.27
CA TRP A 98 -26.11 -27.69 6.07
C TRP A 98 -25.49 -26.32 5.75
N CYS A 99 -24.15 -26.21 5.80
CA CYS A 99 -23.44 -24.96 5.53
C CYS A 99 -23.69 -24.46 4.10
N LEU A 100 -23.70 -25.38 3.12
CA LEU A 100 -23.98 -25.05 1.73
C LEU A 100 -25.43 -24.62 1.52
N LYS A 101 -26.37 -25.22 2.26
CA LYS A 101 -27.78 -24.82 2.24
C LYS A 101 -27.97 -23.41 2.80
N GLU A 102 -27.39 -23.09 3.95
CA GLU A 102 -27.45 -21.74 4.54
C GLU A 102 -26.92 -20.68 3.58
N LEU A 103 -25.75 -20.94 3.00
CA LEU A 103 -25.10 -20.07 2.04
C LEU A 103 -25.97 -19.84 0.79
N ASN A 104 -26.55 -20.91 0.23
CA ASN A 104 -27.44 -20.82 -0.91
C ASN A 104 -28.75 -20.07 -0.60
N GLU A 105 -29.35 -20.30 0.57
CA GLU A 105 -30.56 -19.62 0.99
C GLU A 105 -30.34 -18.13 1.27
N PHE A 106 -29.21 -17.76 1.91
CA PHE A 106 -28.83 -16.37 2.08
C PHE A 106 -28.60 -15.69 0.72
N TYR A 107 -27.87 -16.37 -0.18
CA TYR A 107 -27.62 -15.85 -1.52
C TYR A 107 -28.91 -15.63 -2.31
N LYS A 108 -29.83 -16.59 -2.31
CA LYS A 108 -31.15 -16.46 -2.95
C LYS A 108 -31.96 -15.32 -2.35
N ALA A 109 -32.13 -15.30 -1.02
CA ALA A 109 -32.92 -14.27 -0.35
C ALA A 109 -32.37 -12.85 -0.60
N ALA A 110 -31.04 -12.69 -0.59
CA ALA A 110 -30.42 -11.42 -0.87
C ALA A 110 -30.49 -11.04 -2.37
N SER A 111 -30.41 -12.01 -3.28
CA SER A 111 -30.52 -11.77 -4.73
C SER A 111 -31.95 -11.42 -5.14
N ASP A 112 -32.95 -12.16 -4.65
CA ASP A 112 -34.37 -11.93 -4.92
C ASP A 112 -34.84 -10.57 -4.38
N GLY A 113 -34.25 -10.12 -3.27
CA GLY A 113 -34.47 -8.79 -2.71
C GLY A 113 -33.69 -7.66 -3.38
N GLY A 114 -32.89 -7.94 -4.42
CA GLY A 114 -32.04 -6.95 -5.10
C GLY A 114 -30.88 -6.41 -4.24
N ASN A 115 -30.62 -7.04 -3.11
CA ASN A 115 -29.76 -6.54 -2.06
C ASN A 115 -28.52 -7.40 -1.85
N ILE A 116 -28.15 -8.33 -2.73
CA ILE A 116 -26.93 -9.16 -2.56
C ILE A 116 -25.64 -8.32 -2.60
N LYS A 117 -25.70 -7.18 -3.29
CA LYS A 117 -24.68 -6.13 -3.27
C LYS A 117 -25.23 -4.87 -2.62
N VAL A 118 -24.37 -4.18 -1.88
CA VAL A 118 -24.62 -2.83 -1.36
C VAL A 118 -23.57 -1.94 -2.02
N GLY A 119 -23.99 -1.13 -2.99
CA GLY A 119 -23.05 -0.52 -3.94
C GLY A 119 -22.35 -1.60 -4.77
N GLU A 120 -21.01 -1.59 -4.79
CA GLU A 120 -20.20 -2.60 -5.48
C GLU A 120 -19.87 -3.83 -4.62
N LYS A 121 -20.08 -3.78 -3.31
CA LYS A 121 -19.64 -4.82 -2.36
C LYS A 121 -20.70 -5.89 -2.12
N ALA A 122 -20.28 -7.16 -2.12
CA ALA A 122 -21.15 -8.28 -1.78
C ALA A 122 -21.42 -8.35 -0.27
N ARG A 123 -22.63 -8.77 0.13
CA ARG A 123 -22.99 -9.04 1.54
C ARG A 123 -22.45 -10.37 2.08
N ILE A 124 -21.77 -11.13 1.24
CA ILE A 124 -21.15 -12.41 1.61
C ILE A 124 -19.64 -12.17 1.66
N PHE A 125 -19.03 -12.45 2.79
CA PHE A 125 -17.58 -12.44 2.98
C PHE A 125 -17.08 -13.88 3.07
N LYS A 126 -16.09 -14.18 2.23
CA LYS A 126 -15.44 -15.49 2.16
C LYS A 126 -14.22 -15.48 3.08
N VAL A 127 -14.22 -16.28 4.14
CA VAL A 127 -13.06 -16.46 5.04
C VAL A 127 -12.53 -17.86 4.80
N ILE A 128 -11.28 -18.00 4.37
CA ILE A 128 -10.68 -19.31 4.07
C ILE A 128 -9.78 -19.70 5.24
N LYS A 129 -10.31 -20.54 6.13
CA LYS A 129 -9.55 -21.06 7.29
C LYS A 129 -8.50 -22.07 6.84
N THR A 130 -8.92 -23.02 6.01
CA THR A 130 -8.08 -24.09 5.46
C THR A 130 -8.27 -24.12 3.95
N PRO A 131 -7.19 -24.18 3.15
CA PRO A 131 -7.30 -24.22 1.69
C PRO A 131 -8.14 -25.42 1.24
N ILE A 132 -8.90 -25.20 0.17
CA ILE A 132 -9.81 -26.17 -0.40
C ILE A 132 -9.29 -26.53 -1.78
N ASP A 133 -9.13 -27.82 -2.05
CA ASP A 133 -8.79 -28.31 -3.37
C ASP A 133 -9.97 -28.03 -4.33
N ALA A 134 -9.67 -27.56 -5.54
CA ALA A 134 -10.69 -27.23 -6.54
C ALA A 134 -11.65 -28.39 -6.81
N ARG A 135 -11.18 -29.64 -6.70
CA ARG A 135 -12.01 -30.84 -6.87
C ARG A 135 -13.04 -31.08 -5.75
N ASP A 136 -12.80 -30.51 -4.57
CA ASP A 136 -13.67 -30.61 -3.39
C ASP A 136 -14.72 -29.48 -3.36
N ILE A 137 -14.72 -28.56 -4.33
CA ILE A 137 -15.71 -27.48 -4.45
C ILE A 137 -16.97 -28.02 -5.15
N PRO A 138 -18.15 -28.00 -4.51
CA PRO A 138 -19.39 -28.49 -5.12
C PRO A 138 -19.90 -27.58 -6.24
N GLU A 139 -20.49 -28.16 -7.29
CA GLU A 139 -21.04 -27.43 -8.44
C GLU A 139 -22.14 -26.41 -8.07
N HIS A 140 -22.88 -26.68 -6.99
CA HIS A 140 -24.01 -25.85 -6.54
C HIS A 140 -23.60 -24.73 -5.57
N ILE A 141 -22.31 -24.37 -5.52
CA ILE A 141 -21.85 -23.22 -4.74
C ILE A 141 -22.26 -21.91 -5.43
N PRO A 142 -22.75 -20.89 -4.70
CA PRO A 142 -23.13 -19.62 -5.32
C PRO A 142 -21.99 -19.00 -6.15
N GLN A 143 -22.28 -18.64 -7.40
CA GLN A 143 -21.30 -18.11 -8.35
C GLN A 143 -20.59 -16.84 -7.81
N VAL A 144 -21.28 -16.04 -6.99
CA VAL A 144 -20.67 -14.86 -6.34
C VAL A 144 -19.40 -15.20 -5.53
N LEU A 145 -19.32 -16.40 -4.94
CA LEU A 145 -18.14 -16.84 -4.18
C LEU A 145 -16.90 -17.12 -5.05
N GLN A 146 -17.09 -17.29 -6.36
CA GLN A 146 -16.00 -17.39 -7.33
C GLN A 146 -15.50 -16.01 -7.73
N SER A 147 -16.37 -15.00 -7.73
CA SER A 147 -16.04 -13.62 -8.13
C SER A 147 -15.46 -12.76 -6.99
N ILE A 148 -15.79 -13.05 -5.73
CA ILE A 148 -15.30 -12.26 -4.58
C ILE A 148 -13.97 -12.79 -4.05
N LEU A 149 -13.10 -11.87 -3.63
CA LEU A 149 -11.87 -12.19 -2.91
C LEU A 149 -12.16 -12.83 -1.55
N GLY A 150 -11.32 -13.78 -1.16
CA GLY A 150 -11.35 -14.41 0.16
C GLY A 150 -10.34 -13.81 1.13
N PHE A 151 -10.67 -13.83 2.41
CA PHE A 151 -9.73 -13.55 3.50
C PHE A 151 -9.04 -14.86 3.87
N GLU A 152 -7.79 -15.01 3.48
CA GLU A 152 -7.00 -16.21 3.76
C GLU A 152 -6.42 -16.17 5.17
N PHE A 153 -6.76 -17.18 5.96
CA PHE A 153 -6.30 -17.38 7.33
C PHE A 153 -5.27 -18.51 7.43
N PHE A 154 -4.46 -18.64 6.38
CA PHE A 154 -3.36 -19.58 6.31
C PHE A 154 -2.25 -19.01 5.46
N ASP A 155 -1.08 -19.61 5.55
CA ASP A 155 0.06 -19.36 4.68
C ASP A 155 0.80 -20.68 4.43
N PHE A 156 1.77 -20.66 3.53
CA PHE A 156 2.70 -21.76 3.33
C PHE A 156 4.06 -21.35 3.88
N ASP A 157 4.57 -22.13 4.84
CA ASP A 157 5.89 -21.92 5.39
C ASP A 157 6.92 -21.86 4.25
N PRO A 158 7.71 -20.77 4.16
CA PRO A 158 8.51 -20.50 2.97
C PRO A 158 9.64 -21.49 2.76
N ASP A 159 10.12 -22.14 3.84
CA ASP A 159 11.24 -23.06 3.84
C ASP A 159 10.80 -24.52 3.64
N THR A 160 9.64 -24.89 4.21
CA THR A 160 9.15 -26.27 4.22
C THR A 160 7.97 -26.52 3.28
N GLY A 161 7.34 -25.46 2.76
CA GLY A 161 6.12 -25.51 1.94
C GLY A 161 4.90 -26.05 2.69
N ARG A 162 4.99 -26.19 4.02
CA ARG A 162 3.89 -26.74 4.83
C ARG A 162 2.83 -25.67 5.05
N LEU A 163 1.57 -26.10 4.99
CA LEU A 163 0.44 -25.26 5.37
C LEU A 163 0.56 -24.86 6.85
N VAL A 164 0.46 -23.57 7.11
CA VAL A 164 0.40 -22.97 8.45
C VAL A 164 -0.91 -22.20 8.55
N GLU A 165 -1.87 -22.74 9.30
CA GLU A 165 -3.10 -22.01 9.63
C GLU A 165 -2.80 -20.91 10.66
N TYR A 166 -3.47 -19.77 10.51
CA TYR A 166 -3.41 -18.69 11.47
C TYR A 166 -4.29 -19.04 12.67
N ASP A 167 -3.65 -19.23 13.81
CA ASP A 167 -4.30 -19.51 15.09
C ASP A 167 -3.56 -18.77 16.21
N GLU A 168 -4.29 -18.24 17.20
CA GLU A 168 -3.71 -17.60 18.38
C GLU A 168 -2.80 -18.57 19.17
N ALA A 169 -3.04 -19.88 19.07
CA ALA A 169 -2.30 -20.92 19.78
C ALA A 169 -0.95 -21.28 19.14
N PHE A 170 -0.69 -20.92 17.87
CA PHE A 170 0.50 -21.36 17.12
C PHE A 170 1.68 -20.38 17.13
N GLY A 171 1.85 -19.65 18.24
CA GLY A 171 2.96 -18.74 18.47
C GLY A 171 2.72 -17.30 18.01
N GLU A 172 3.69 -16.42 18.28
CA GLU A 172 3.48 -14.97 18.20
C GLU A 172 3.24 -14.46 16.77
N ARG A 173 3.94 -15.02 15.76
CA ARG A 173 3.76 -14.64 14.35
C ARG A 173 2.39 -15.07 13.80
N ALA A 174 2.00 -16.33 14.04
CA ALA A 174 0.68 -16.84 13.63
C ALA A 174 -0.45 -16.05 14.31
N ARG A 175 -0.27 -15.72 15.60
CA ARG A 175 -1.16 -14.83 16.34
C ARG A 175 -1.27 -13.45 15.70
N GLN A 176 -0.16 -12.77 15.41
CA GLN A 176 -0.18 -11.44 14.78
C GLN A 176 -0.89 -11.46 13.42
N ASN A 177 -0.62 -12.47 12.59
CA ASN A 177 -1.28 -12.66 11.30
C ASN A 177 -2.79 -12.89 11.46
N TYR A 178 -3.18 -13.70 12.44
CA TYR A 178 -4.57 -13.96 12.79
C TYR A 178 -5.33 -12.66 13.15
N PHE A 179 -4.77 -11.85 14.07
CA PHE A 179 -5.38 -10.57 14.45
C PHE A 179 -5.45 -9.60 13.27
N SER A 180 -4.38 -9.51 12.47
CA SER A 180 -4.32 -8.64 11.29
C SER A 180 -5.46 -8.97 10.31
N ARG A 181 -5.66 -10.25 9.98
CA ARG A 181 -6.72 -10.68 9.05
C ARG A 181 -8.12 -10.40 9.57
N ILE A 182 -8.37 -10.59 10.87
CA ILE A 182 -9.67 -10.25 11.47
C ILE A 182 -9.90 -8.73 11.40
N TYR A 183 -8.86 -7.92 11.56
CA TYR A 183 -9.00 -6.46 11.46
C TYR A 183 -9.36 -6.03 10.04
N ASP A 184 -8.72 -6.59 9.01
CA ASP A 184 -9.11 -6.35 7.61
C ASP A 184 -10.58 -6.66 7.37
N LEU A 185 -11.01 -7.84 7.81
CA LEU A 185 -12.39 -8.27 7.67
C LEU A 185 -13.36 -7.35 8.42
N ALA A 186 -13.00 -6.94 9.64
CA ALA A 186 -13.83 -6.02 10.43
C ALA A 186 -14.00 -4.65 9.74
N TYR A 187 -12.95 -4.13 9.09
CA TYR A 187 -13.05 -2.89 8.32
C TYR A 187 -14.01 -3.01 7.14
N GLU A 188 -13.87 -4.08 6.34
CA GLU A 188 -14.75 -4.25 5.18
C GLU A 188 -16.21 -4.47 5.57
N ILE A 189 -16.47 -5.21 6.65
CA ILE A 189 -17.81 -5.39 7.20
C ILE A 189 -18.37 -4.07 7.74
N CYS A 190 -17.57 -3.30 8.48
CA CYS A 190 -17.98 -2.01 9.04
C CYS A 190 -18.42 -1.03 7.93
N ASP A 191 -17.63 -0.93 6.86
CA ASP A 191 -17.95 -0.10 5.70
C ASP A 191 -19.27 -0.53 5.05
N LEU A 192 -19.46 -1.83 4.84
CA LEU A 192 -20.72 -2.36 4.30
C LEU A 192 -21.92 -2.06 5.22
N LEU A 193 -21.79 -2.28 6.53
CA LEU A 193 -22.87 -2.04 7.50
C LEU A 193 -23.28 -0.56 7.56
N LYS A 194 -22.31 0.37 7.50
CA LYS A 194 -22.60 1.82 7.42
C LYS A 194 -23.38 2.18 6.16
N ASN A 195 -23.01 1.60 5.03
CA ASN A 195 -23.72 1.78 3.76
C ASN A 195 -25.13 1.16 3.80
N TYR A 196 -25.31 0.03 4.52
CA TYR A 196 -26.61 -0.63 4.68
C TYR A 196 -27.61 0.19 5.51
N GLN A 197 -27.16 0.88 6.57
CA GLN A 197 -28.01 1.69 7.44
C GLN A 197 -28.58 2.96 6.75
N SER A 198 -28.03 3.36 5.61
CA SER A 198 -28.37 4.60 4.92
C SER A 198 -29.61 4.52 3.98
N GLY A 199 -30.17 3.33 3.75
CA GLY A 199 -31.61 3.07 3.50
C GLY A 199 -32.40 3.79 2.38
N ALA A 200 -31.82 4.55 1.45
CA ALA A 200 -32.58 5.26 0.39
C ALA A 200 -32.41 4.59 -0.99
N PRO A 201 -33.51 4.18 -1.67
CA PRO A 201 -33.45 3.79 -3.07
C PRO A 201 -33.19 5.03 -3.94
N GLY A 202 -32.11 5.00 -4.71
CA GLY A 202 -31.95 5.88 -5.88
C GLY A 202 -31.62 7.34 -5.62
N VAL A 203 -31.08 7.71 -4.45
CA VAL A 203 -30.19 8.88 -4.30
C VAL A 203 -29.19 8.51 -3.20
N LEU A 204 -27.92 8.39 -3.58
CA LEU A 204 -26.81 8.29 -2.62
C LEU A 204 -26.99 9.37 -1.52
N PRO A 205 -26.91 9.05 -0.22
CA PRO A 205 -26.07 9.90 0.61
C PRO A 205 -24.67 9.70 0.03
N ALA A 206 -24.13 10.72 -0.62
CA ALA A 206 -22.95 10.69 -1.46
C ALA A 206 -21.70 10.14 -0.77
N ALA A 207 -21.57 8.82 -0.57
CA ALA A 207 -20.58 8.26 0.35
C ALA A 207 -20.64 9.01 1.73
N PRO A 208 -19.80 8.80 2.75
CA PRO A 208 -19.23 10.00 3.35
C PRO A 208 -18.62 10.71 2.15
N ALA A 209 -19.08 11.93 1.79
CA ALA A 209 -18.53 12.69 0.67
C ALA A 209 -17.11 12.22 0.50
N SER A 210 -16.81 11.49 -0.60
CA SER A 210 -15.42 11.22 -0.90
C SER A 210 -14.80 12.56 -0.64
N LYS A 211 -13.83 12.63 0.28
CA LYS A 211 -12.94 13.78 0.21
C LYS A 211 -12.65 13.85 -1.27
N ALA A 212 -13.00 14.97 -1.91
CA ALA A 212 -13.17 15.05 -3.36
C ALA A 212 -11.87 14.69 -4.15
N ASP A 213 -10.85 14.26 -3.41
CA ASP A 213 -9.51 13.82 -3.72
C ASP A 213 -9.28 12.28 -3.68
N GLY A 214 -10.30 11.44 -3.39
CA GLY A 214 -10.12 9.98 -3.29
C GLY A 214 -9.71 9.32 -4.62
N LYS A 215 -8.42 8.99 -4.77
CA LYS A 215 -7.82 8.34 -5.95
C LYS A 215 -8.16 6.85 -6.11
N THR A 216 -8.15 6.33 -7.34
CA THR A 216 -8.21 4.90 -7.66
C THR A 216 -6.82 4.35 -7.89
N ILE A 217 -6.44 3.28 -7.17
CA ILE A 217 -5.08 2.76 -7.13
C ILE A 217 -5.09 1.30 -7.54
N TYR A 218 -4.30 0.95 -8.55
CA TYR A 218 -4.01 -0.43 -8.90
C TYR A 218 -2.89 -0.94 -8.00
N LEU A 219 -3.19 -1.80 -7.04
CA LEU A 219 -2.20 -2.51 -6.21
C LEU A 219 -2.04 -3.94 -6.75
N ALA A 220 -0.97 -4.16 -7.50
CA ALA A 220 -0.73 -5.42 -8.20
C ALA A 220 -0.78 -6.64 -7.27
N THR A 221 -1.26 -7.77 -7.79
CA THR A 221 -1.18 -9.06 -7.12
C THR A 221 0.27 -9.47 -6.97
N THR A 222 0.67 -9.89 -5.76
CA THR A 222 2.04 -10.28 -5.43
C THR A 222 2.17 -11.80 -5.27
N SER A 223 3.42 -12.28 -5.25
CA SER A 223 3.74 -13.60 -4.73
C SER A 223 3.48 -13.70 -3.21
N SER A 224 3.44 -14.93 -2.68
CA SER A 224 3.07 -15.20 -1.29
C SER A 224 3.96 -14.51 -0.26
N ASP A 225 5.25 -14.33 -0.56
CA ASP A 225 6.24 -13.71 0.30
C ASP A 225 6.01 -12.22 0.59
N LEU A 226 5.15 -11.54 -0.19
CA LEU A 226 4.79 -10.14 0.02
C LEU A 226 3.30 -9.91 0.33
N GLN A 227 2.51 -10.97 0.52
CA GLN A 227 1.07 -10.82 0.73
C GLN A 227 0.76 -10.00 1.99
N VAL A 228 1.49 -10.25 3.08
CA VAL A 228 1.29 -9.52 4.36
C VAL A 228 1.56 -8.02 4.19
N GLU A 229 2.65 -7.66 3.52
CA GLU A 229 3.05 -6.29 3.23
C GLU A 229 2.05 -5.61 2.29
N ARG A 230 1.63 -6.31 1.24
CA ARG A 230 0.61 -5.84 0.29
C ARG A 230 -0.70 -5.52 1.00
N ASP A 231 -1.16 -6.39 1.90
CA ASP A 231 -2.41 -6.19 2.64
C ASP A 231 -2.33 -5.01 3.61
N ARG A 232 -1.16 -4.76 4.21
CA ARG A 232 -0.92 -3.55 5.01
C ARG A 232 -1.08 -2.29 4.15
N ILE A 233 -0.51 -2.27 2.94
CA ILE A 233 -0.65 -1.14 2.00
C ILE A 233 -2.11 -0.98 1.57
N LYS A 234 -2.78 -2.08 1.21
CA LYS A 234 -4.22 -2.07 0.85
C LYS A 234 -5.05 -1.46 1.97
N ARG A 235 -4.84 -1.90 3.22
CA ARG A 235 -5.56 -1.38 4.39
C ARG A 235 -5.35 0.11 4.55
N GLU A 236 -4.10 0.57 4.53
CA GLU A 236 -3.78 1.98 4.71
C GLU A 236 -4.39 2.87 3.62
N LEU A 237 -4.30 2.46 2.35
CA LEU A 237 -4.91 3.16 1.23
C LEU A 237 -6.44 3.25 1.38
N THR A 238 -7.06 2.14 1.78
CA THR A 238 -8.52 2.06 1.99
C THR A 238 -8.96 2.92 3.17
N GLU A 239 -8.23 2.88 4.30
CA GLU A 239 -8.48 3.71 5.50
C GLU A 239 -8.38 5.22 5.19
N ARG A 240 -7.55 5.59 4.21
CA ARG A 240 -7.40 6.98 3.74
C ARG A 240 -8.43 7.40 2.69
N GLY A 241 -9.32 6.49 2.28
CA GLY A 241 -10.43 6.77 1.36
C GLY A 241 -10.11 6.58 -0.12
N HIS A 242 -9.02 5.88 -0.46
CA HIS A 242 -8.70 5.51 -1.83
C HIS A 242 -9.39 4.20 -2.23
N ARG A 243 -9.75 4.07 -3.51
CA ARG A 243 -10.27 2.81 -4.07
C ARG A 243 -9.09 1.95 -4.52
N VAL A 244 -8.95 0.74 -3.99
CA VAL A 244 -7.85 -0.17 -4.35
C VAL A 244 -8.36 -1.30 -5.23
N LEU A 245 -7.76 -1.46 -6.41
CA LEU A 245 -7.98 -2.54 -7.37
C LEU A 245 -6.73 -3.45 -7.42
N PRO A 246 -6.84 -4.73 -7.85
CA PRO A 246 -8.08 -5.45 -8.13
C PRO A 246 -8.89 -5.69 -6.83
N ASP A 247 -10.21 -5.57 -6.93
CA ASP A 247 -11.18 -5.87 -5.87
C ASP A 247 -11.84 -7.26 -6.04
N THR A 248 -11.55 -7.94 -7.16
CA THR A 248 -11.90 -9.33 -7.45
C THR A 248 -10.65 -10.19 -7.63
N HIS A 249 -10.82 -11.52 -7.68
CA HIS A 249 -9.73 -12.40 -8.10
C HIS A 249 -9.30 -12.06 -9.53
N ILE A 250 -7.99 -12.12 -9.77
CA ILE A 250 -7.44 -11.99 -11.12
C ILE A 250 -7.67 -13.29 -11.91
N PRO A 251 -7.95 -13.21 -13.23
CA PRO A 251 -8.03 -14.40 -14.07
C PRO A 251 -6.74 -15.22 -14.03
N LEU A 252 -6.88 -16.54 -14.09
CA LEU A 252 -5.76 -17.50 -14.11
C LEU A 252 -5.35 -17.90 -15.52
N ILE A 253 -6.03 -17.38 -16.55
CA ILE A 253 -5.75 -17.59 -17.96
C ILE A 253 -5.14 -16.29 -18.51
N GLY A 254 -4.00 -16.40 -19.19
CA GLY A 254 -3.18 -15.29 -19.68
C GLY A 254 -3.98 -14.28 -20.50
N PRO A 255 -4.59 -14.67 -21.63
CA PRO A 255 -5.41 -13.77 -22.45
C PRO A 255 -6.55 -13.07 -21.68
N GLU A 256 -7.19 -13.76 -20.74
CA GLU A 256 -8.25 -13.18 -19.91
C GLU A 256 -7.69 -12.16 -18.91
N LEU A 257 -6.54 -12.47 -18.32
CA LEU A 257 -5.83 -11.56 -17.42
C LEU A 257 -5.37 -10.30 -18.17
N GLU A 258 -4.83 -10.44 -19.39
CA GLU A 258 -4.48 -9.30 -20.22
C GLU A 258 -5.71 -8.43 -20.55
N GLY A 259 -6.83 -9.06 -20.90
CA GLY A 259 -8.10 -8.36 -21.12
C GLY A 259 -8.56 -7.57 -19.88
N TYR A 260 -8.56 -8.23 -18.72
CA TYR A 260 -8.90 -7.62 -17.43
C TYR A 260 -8.00 -6.42 -17.10
N LEU A 261 -6.68 -6.57 -17.25
CA LEU A 261 -5.72 -5.50 -16.94
C LEU A 261 -5.88 -4.31 -17.88
N ASN A 262 -6.20 -4.55 -19.16
CA ASN A 262 -6.47 -3.50 -20.13
C ASN A 262 -7.78 -2.74 -19.86
N GLU A 263 -8.73 -3.35 -19.15
CA GLU A 263 -9.94 -2.68 -18.69
C GLU A 263 -9.69 -1.88 -17.40
N VAL A 264 -8.90 -2.42 -16.47
CA VAL A 264 -8.72 -1.85 -15.13
C VAL A 264 -7.68 -0.73 -15.10
N LEU A 265 -6.49 -0.93 -15.67
CA LEU A 265 -5.38 0.02 -15.57
C LEU A 265 -5.71 1.44 -16.05
N PRO A 266 -6.49 1.65 -17.14
CA PRO A 266 -6.87 3.00 -17.58
C PRO A 266 -7.73 3.79 -16.60
N ASN A 267 -8.37 3.13 -15.63
CA ASN A 267 -9.26 3.76 -14.65
C ASN A 267 -8.55 4.07 -13.33
N CYS A 268 -7.24 3.86 -13.26
CA CYS A 268 -6.42 4.08 -12.08
C CYS A 268 -5.60 5.37 -12.21
N ASP A 269 -5.46 6.09 -11.10
CA ASP A 269 -4.57 7.24 -10.97
C ASP A 269 -3.11 6.83 -10.71
N LEU A 270 -2.89 5.67 -10.09
CA LEU A 270 -1.57 5.16 -9.70
C LEU A 270 -1.55 3.63 -9.78
N ALA A 271 -0.45 3.03 -10.25
CA ALA A 271 -0.20 1.60 -10.18
C ALA A 271 1.01 1.26 -9.29
N ILE A 272 0.83 0.39 -8.30
CA ILE A 272 1.84 -0.05 -7.34
C ILE A 272 2.14 -1.52 -7.58
N HIS A 273 3.41 -1.82 -7.89
CA HIS A 273 3.92 -3.17 -8.10
C HIS A 273 4.91 -3.51 -6.99
N MET A 274 4.55 -4.43 -6.10
CA MET A 274 5.45 -4.92 -5.05
C MET A 274 6.08 -6.24 -5.51
N VAL A 275 7.41 -6.28 -5.64
CA VAL A 275 8.13 -7.42 -6.23
C VAL A 275 9.03 -8.09 -5.20
N GLY A 276 8.79 -9.37 -4.96
CA GLY A 276 9.43 -10.18 -3.91
C GLY A 276 10.52 -11.12 -4.44
N ALA A 277 10.95 -12.07 -3.62
CA ALA A 277 12.02 -13.00 -3.93
C ALA A 277 11.55 -14.17 -4.80
N ARG A 278 10.23 -14.37 -4.90
CA ARG A 278 9.60 -15.46 -5.66
C ARG A 278 9.13 -15.00 -7.03
N TYR A 279 9.31 -15.84 -8.05
CA TYR A 279 8.82 -15.55 -9.41
C TYR A 279 7.30 -15.43 -9.47
N GLY A 280 6.59 -16.25 -8.67
CA GLY A 280 5.14 -16.27 -8.62
C GLY A 280 4.51 -17.24 -9.62
N MET A 281 3.17 -17.24 -9.66
CA MET A 281 2.37 -18.10 -10.53
C MET A 281 2.40 -17.59 -11.97
N ILE A 282 2.50 -18.52 -12.93
CA ILE A 282 2.36 -18.27 -14.37
C ILE A 282 0.94 -18.67 -14.76
N PRO A 283 0.12 -17.74 -15.28
CA PRO A 283 -1.22 -18.05 -15.79
C PRO A 283 -1.18 -19.08 -16.93
N GLU A 284 -2.26 -19.84 -17.10
CA GLU A 284 -2.42 -20.72 -18.25
C GLU A 284 -2.31 -19.92 -19.56
N ASP A 285 -1.65 -20.47 -20.58
CA ASP A 285 -1.37 -19.78 -21.85
C ASP A 285 -0.58 -18.46 -21.76
N ALA A 286 0.06 -18.18 -20.62
CA ALA A 286 1.03 -17.09 -20.46
C ALA A 286 2.49 -17.61 -20.46
N GLN A 287 3.43 -16.72 -20.76
CA GLN A 287 4.86 -17.03 -20.81
C GLN A 287 5.64 -16.55 -19.58
N CYS A 288 5.04 -15.66 -18.78
CA CYS A 288 5.66 -15.05 -17.62
C CYS A 288 4.71 -15.04 -16.42
N SER A 289 5.25 -14.73 -15.24
CA SER A 289 4.46 -14.69 -14.02
C SER A 289 3.44 -13.55 -14.04
N VAL A 290 2.42 -13.67 -13.19
CA VAL A 290 1.44 -12.61 -12.92
C VAL A 290 2.12 -11.28 -12.57
N SER A 291 3.17 -11.29 -11.75
CA SER A 291 3.90 -10.07 -11.36
C SER A 291 4.54 -9.38 -12.56
N GLU A 292 5.20 -10.16 -13.42
CA GLU A 292 5.86 -9.67 -14.63
C GLU A 292 4.85 -9.18 -15.67
N LEU A 293 3.77 -9.94 -15.88
CA LEU A 293 2.69 -9.59 -16.81
C LEU A 293 2.01 -8.27 -16.43
N GLN A 294 1.66 -8.11 -15.15
CA GLN A 294 1.09 -6.87 -14.64
C GLN A 294 2.05 -5.69 -14.82
N ASN A 295 3.35 -5.87 -14.53
CA ASN A 295 4.34 -4.80 -14.72
C ASN A 295 4.43 -4.38 -16.20
N ARG A 296 4.55 -5.35 -17.10
CA ARG A 296 4.64 -5.09 -18.54
C ARG A 296 3.43 -4.31 -19.06
N LEU A 297 2.22 -4.74 -18.73
CA LEU A 297 1.00 -4.06 -19.19
C LEU A 297 0.86 -2.68 -18.56
N ALA A 298 1.18 -2.52 -17.28
CA ALA A 298 1.16 -1.20 -16.64
C ALA A 298 2.16 -0.23 -17.30
N ALA A 299 3.37 -0.67 -17.65
CA ALA A 299 4.34 0.14 -18.38
C ALA A 299 3.82 0.60 -19.76
N GLN A 300 3.12 -0.28 -20.49
CA GLN A 300 2.47 0.06 -21.76
C GLN A 300 1.36 1.11 -21.58
N HIS A 301 0.59 1.03 -20.49
CA HIS A 301 -0.41 2.07 -20.16
C HIS A 301 0.24 3.38 -19.71
N SER A 302 1.40 3.33 -19.03
CA SER A 302 2.20 4.52 -18.75
C SER A 302 2.64 5.21 -20.02
N GLU A 303 3.15 4.47 -20.99
CA GLU A 303 3.56 4.99 -22.30
C GLU A 303 2.38 5.57 -23.10
N ALA A 304 1.26 4.85 -23.15
CA ALA A 304 0.11 5.25 -23.96
C ALA A 304 -0.74 6.37 -23.33
N LYS A 305 -0.83 6.44 -22.00
CA LYS A 305 -1.82 7.26 -21.27
C LYS A 305 -1.26 8.02 -20.08
N GLY A 306 0.04 7.91 -19.78
CA GLY A 306 0.66 8.62 -18.67
C GLY A 306 0.29 8.08 -17.28
N LEU A 307 -0.09 6.80 -17.18
CA LEU A 307 -0.31 6.14 -15.88
C LEU A 307 0.96 6.24 -15.01
N GLU A 308 0.83 6.81 -13.82
CA GLU A 308 1.92 6.87 -12.85
C GLU A 308 2.10 5.51 -12.19
N ARG A 309 3.34 5.10 -11.96
CA ARG A 309 3.64 3.80 -11.34
C ARG A 309 4.70 3.91 -10.25
N ILE A 310 4.63 2.97 -9.32
CA ILE A 310 5.66 2.69 -8.33
C ILE A 310 6.00 1.20 -8.42
N ILE A 311 7.28 0.88 -8.56
CA ILE A 311 7.80 -0.48 -8.42
C ILE A 311 8.60 -0.51 -7.13
N TRP A 312 8.18 -1.34 -6.18
CA TRP A 312 8.84 -1.48 -4.90
C TRP A 312 9.44 -2.88 -4.73
N MET A 313 10.66 -2.92 -4.22
CA MET A 313 11.38 -4.13 -3.86
C MET A 313 11.92 -4.00 -2.43
N PRO A 314 11.85 -5.06 -1.61
CA PRO A 314 12.51 -5.06 -0.30
C PRO A 314 14.01 -4.83 -0.43
N ARG A 315 14.58 -4.03 0.47
CA ARG A 315 16.03 -3.83 0.53
C ARG A 315 16.79 -5.15 0.71
N GLY A 316 17.79 -5.39 -0.14
CA GLY A 316 18.63 -6.58 -0.05
C GLY A 316 17.92 -7.86 -0.45
N LEU A 317 16.93 -7.76 -1.35
CA LEU A 317 16.21 -8.88 -1.91
C LEU A 317 17.15 -9.89 -2.57
N ILE A 318 17.03 -11.17 -2.22
CA ILE A 318 17.78 -12.26 -2.85
C ILE A 318 16.79 -13.25 -3.46
N ALA A 319 16.80 -13.35 -4.79
CA ALA A 319 16.01 -14.34 -5.52
C ALA A 319 16.81 -15.63 -5.75
N GLY A 320 16.15 -16.77 -5.58
CA GLY A 320 16.74 -18.10 -5.82
C GLY A 320 16.38 -18.72 -7.18
N ASP A 321 15.33 -18.24 -7.85
CA ASP A 321 14.86 -18.74 -9.15
C ASP A 321 15.47 -17.89 -10.29
N GLU A 322 16.03 -18.53 -11.31
CA GLU A 322 16.70 -17.84 -12.44
C GLU A 322 15.77 -16.87 -13.18
N ARG A 323 14.47 -17.19 -13.30
CA ARG A 323 13.49 -16.31 -13.95
C ARG A 323 13.22 -15.08 -13.11
N GLN A 324 13.20 -15.22 -11.78
CA GLN A 324 13.04 -14.08 -10.89
C GLN A 324 14.30 -13.21 -10.86
N ILE A 325 15.49 -13.81 -10.90
CA ILE A 325 16.75 -13.07 -11.02
C ILE A 325 16.76 -12.25 -12.33
N ASP A 326 16.32 -12.84 -13.43
CA ASP A 326 16.22 -12.13 -14.71
C ASP A 326 15.19 -11.01 -14.68
N PHE A 327 14.01 -11.26 -14.10
CA PHE A 327 12.97 -10.24 -13.96
C PHE A 327 13.43 -9.07 -13.08
N LEU A 328 14.06 -9.33 -11.93
CA LEU A 328 14.62 -8.30 -11.06
C LEU A 328 15.75 -7.51 -11.75
N ARG A 329 16.59 -8.17 -12.55
CA ARG A 329 17.60 -7.48 -13.36
C ARG A 329 16.95 -6.51 -14.34
N ARG A 330 15.93 -6.96 -15.09
CA ARG A 330 15.19 -6.10 -16.02
C ARG A 330 14.46 -4.95 -15.32
N LEU A 331 13.89 -5.17 -14.14
CA LEU A 331 13.29 -4.09 -13.35
C LEU A 331 14.30 -3.01 -12.94
N ASN A 332 15.60 -3.33 -12.87
CA ASN A 332 16.67 -2.39 -12.53
C ASN A 332 17.37 -1.77 -13.75
N GLU A 333 17.41 -2.48 -14.89
CA GLU A 333 18.26 -2.11 -16.04
C GLU A 333 17.46 -1.75 -17.31
N ASP A 334 16.21 -2.20 -17.45
CA ASP A 334 15.43 -2.06 -18.68
C ASP A 334 14.42 -0.90 -18.59
N GLU A 335 14.66 0.14 -19.40
CA GLU A 335 13.81 1.33 -19.52
C GLU A 335 12.34 0.98 -19.83
N GLN A 336 12.08 -0.07 -20.62
CA GLN A 336 10.71 -0.49 -20.94
C GLN A 336 10.01 -1.08 -19.71
N CYS A 337 10.75 -1.82 -18.88
CA CYS A 337 10.21 -2.37 -17.64
C CYS A 337 9.91 -1.27 -16.60
N GLN A 338 10.69 -0.18 -16.63
CA GLN A 338 10.60 0.96 -15.71
C GLN A 338 9.72 2.10 -16.21
N TYR A 339 9.23 2.05 -17.45
CA TYR A 339 8.54 3.19 -18.06
C TYR A 339 7.41 3.72 -17.17
N GLY A 340 7.43 5.03 -16.90
CA GLY A 340 6.48 5.73 -16.03
C GLY A 340 6.48 5.28 -14.56
N ALA A 341 7.49 4.53 -14.11
CA ALA A 341 7.61 4.05 -12.74
C ALA A 341 8.74 4.72 -11.96
N GLU A 342 8.48 5.04 -10.70
CA GLU A 342 9.52 5.21 -9.69
C GLU A 342 9.90 3.83 -9.13
N VAL A 343 11.18 3.44 -9.24
CA VAL A 343 11.70 2.17 -8.71
C VAL A 343 12.33 2.42 -7.35
N ILE A 344 11.84 1.72 -6.32
CA ILE A 344 12.20 1.93 -4.93
C ILE A 344 12.69 0.60 -4.33
N GLU A 345 13.94 0.57 -3.86
CA GLU A 345 14.49 -0.57 -3.12
C GLU A 345 14.74 -0.19 -1.65
N GLU A 346 13.67 -0.16 -0.86
CA GLU A 346 13.71 0.36 0.50
C GLU A 346 12.82 -0.44 1.48
N SER A 347 12.61 0.10 2.68
CA SER A 347 11.67 -0.42 3.66
C SER A 347 10.22 -0.25 3.18
N LEU A 348 9.30 -1.01 3.79
CA LEU A 348 7.86 -0.85 3.55
C LEU A 348 7.34 0.52 4.01
N ASP A 349 7.92 1.09 5.08
CA ASP A 349 7.49 2.40 5.60
C ASP A 349 7.91 3.54 4.66
N SER A 350 9.05 3.38 3.97
CA SER A 350 9.41 4.25 2.85
C SER A 350 8.35 4.18 1.76
N LEU A 351 7.98 2.98 1.30
CA LEU A 351 6.94 2.79 0.26
C LEU A 351 5.64 3.53 0.62
N LYS A 352 5.17 3.40 1.86
CA LYS A 352 3.98 4.12 2.32
C LYS A 352 4.14 5.62 2.12
N SER A 353 5.26 6.17 2.54
CA SER A 353 5.54 7.62 2.41
C SER A 353 5.51 8.05 0.94
N TYR A 354 6.18 7.31 0.05
CA TYR A 354 6.16 7.57 -1.39
C TYR A 354 4.75 7.53 -1.97
N VAL A 355 4.00 6.46 -1.68
CA VAL A 355 2.63 6.30 -2.18
C VAL A 355 1.75 7.47 -1.74
N LEU A 356 1.87 7.91 -0.48
CA LEU A 356 1.10 9.04 0.03
C LEU A 356 1.49 10.36 -0.61
N ASP A 357 2.77 10.55 -0.90
CA ASP A 357 3.26 11.72 -1.61
C ASP A 357 2.77 11.75 -3.06
N SER A 358 2.82 10.62 -3.77
CA SER A 358 2.29 10.48 -5.14
C SER A 358 0.78 10.73 -5.21
N LEU A 359 0.04 10.48 -4.12
CA LEU A 359 -1.40 10.68 -4.04
C LEU A 359 -1.80 12.12 -3.65
N LYS A 360 -0.85 12.98 -3.27
CA LYS A 360 -1.13 14.40 -3.03
C LYS A 360 -1.55 15.07 -4.35
N PRO A 361 -2.49 16.03 -4.32
CA PRO A 361 -2.85 16.78 -5.52
C PRO A 361 -1.60 17.43 -6.11
N LYS A 362 -1.24 17.06 -7.35
CA LYS A 362 -0.24 17.81 -8.09
C LYS A 362 -0.73 19.26 -8.21
N PRO A 363 0.06 20.27 -7.82
CA PRO A 363 -0.37 21.65 -7.91
C PRO A 363 -0.81 21.92 -9.36
N LYS A 364 -2.06 22.37 -9.52
CA LYS A 364 -2.53 22.88 -10.81
C LYS A 364 -1.56 23.98 -11.24
N PRO A 365 -1.10 24.02 -12.49
CA PRO A 365 -0.49 25.23 -13.01
C PRO A 365 -1.60 26.29 -13.04
N GLU A 366 -1.68 27.10 -11.99
CA GLU A 366 -2.61 28.23 -11.98
C GLU A 366 -2.13 29.27 -12.99
N PRO A 367 -3.06 29.86 -13.77
CA PRO A 367 -2.72 30.95 -14.67
C PRO A 367 -2.24 32.14 -13.84
N ALA A 368 -1.06 32.65 -14.18
CA ALA A 368 -0.40 33.77 -13.53
C ALA A 368 -1.38 34.91 -13.16
N GLN A 369 -1.60 35.10 -11.87
CA GLN A 369 -2.17 36.32 -11.30
C GLN A 369 -1.41 36.68 -10.01
N ASP A 370 -0.52 37.64 -10.12
CA ASP A 370 0.14 38.37 -9.02
C ASP A 370 -0.83 39.41 -8.39
N PRO A 371 -0.54 40.03 -7.23
CA PRO A 371 -0.04 39.47 -5.96
C PRO A 371 -0.69 40.16 -4.72
N ALA A 372 -0.81 39.50 -3.57
CA ALA A 372 -0.83 40.21 -2.26
C ALA A 372 -0.64 39.30 -1.03
N ALA A 373 0.49 39.57 -0.35
CA ALA A 373 0.73 39.48 1.10
C ALA A 373 0.99 38.10 1.76
N ALA A 374 2.25 37.64 1.64
CA ALA A 374 3.18 37.35 2.77
C ALA A 374 4.58 37.06 2.16
N PRO A 375 5.69 37.36 2.87
CA PRO A 375 6.87 37.98 2.28
C PRO A 375 7.61 37.04 1.31
N THR A 376 7.39 37.30 0.03
CA THR A 376 8.25 36.89 -1.07
C THR A 376 9.60 37.60 -0.92
N ALA A 377 10.66 36.82 -0.72
CA ALA A 377 11.97 37.23 -1.22
C ALA A 377 11.80 37.50 -2.73
N THR A 378 12.22 38.69 -3.11
CA THR A 378 11.97 39.35 -4.39
C THR A 378 12.40 38.50 -5.59
N ALA A 379 11.43 38.10 -6.40
CA ALA A 379 11.65 37.83 -7.82
C ALA A 379 12.08 39.15 -8.49
N GLY A 380 13.40 39.28 -8.66
CA GLY A 380 14.05 40.41 -9.31
C GLY A 380 15.55 40.19 -9.47
N SER A 381 16.01 38.95 -9.40
CA SER A 381 17.41 38.62 -9.56
C SER A 381 17.53 37.54 -10.62
N ASN A 382 18.29 37.85 -11.67
CA ASN A 382 18.82 36.86 -12.62
C ASN A 382 19.93 36.01 -11.93
N ALA A 383 19.90 35.91 -10.60
CA ALA A 383 20.89 35.21 -9.79
C ALA A 383 20.73 33.72 -9.98
N LYS A 384 21.86 33.11 -10.32
CA LYS A 384 21.99 31.66 -10.35
C LYS A 384 21.92 31.10 -8.93
N SER A 385 21.31 29.94 -8.81
CA SER A 385 21.12 29.26 -7.53
C SER A 385 22.18 28.18 -7.32
N VAL A 386 22.78 28.13 -6.13
CA VAL A 386 23.77 27.12 -5.73
C VAL A 386 23.19 26.29 -4.59
N TYR A 387 23.14 24.98 -4.78
CA TYR A 387 22.88 24.06 -3.67
C TYR A 387 24.20 23.67 -3.00
N LEU A 388 24.41 24.18 -1.78
CA LEU A 388 25.59 23.89 -0.96
C LEU A 388 25.25 22.72 -0.02
N ILE A 389 25.79 21.54 -0.31
CA ILE A 389 25.51 20.29 0.42
C ILE A 389 26.63 20.06 1.43
N CYS A 390 26.30 19.95 2.72
CA CYS A 390 27.24 19.57 3.78
C CYS A 390 26.60 18.53 4.72
N ASP A 391 27.44 17.88 5.54
CA ASP A 391 26.97 17.07 6.66
C ASP A 391 26.49 18.00 7.79
N ALA A 392 25.55 17.56 8.63
CA ALA A 392 25.08 18.36 9.77
C ALA A 392 26.22 18.77 10.71
N GLN A 393 27.29 17.97 10.79
CA GLN A 393 28.48 18.30 11.59
C GLN A 393 29.30 19.47 11.01
N ASP A 394 29.07 19.81 9.75
CA ASP A 394 29.81 20.83 9.01
C ASP A 394 29.03 22.14 8.87
N GLU A 395 27.82 22.24 9.44
CA GLU A 395 26.94 23.41 9.29
C GLU A 395 27.62 24.73 9.70
N GLU A 396 28.27 24.79 10.86
CA GLU A 396 29.02 25.98 11.29
C GLU A 396 30.26 26.25 10.41
N ALA A 397 30.88 25.18 9.89
CA ALA A 397 32.13 25.29 9.12
C ALA A 397 31.93 25.88 7.71
N ILE A 398 30.69 25.87 7.21
CA ILE A 398 30.34 26.37 5.88
C ILE A 398 29.82 27.82 5.88
N GLU A 399 29.61 28.47 7.03
CA GLU A 399 29.09 29.85 7.07
C GLU A 399 29.94 30.83 6.21
N PRO A 400 31.29 30.83 6.27
CA PRO A 400 32.10 31.74 5.44
C PRO A 400 31.98 31.45 3.94
N LEU A 401 31.69 30.18 3.60
CA LEU A 401 31.51 29.71 2.23
C LEU A 401 30.13 30.12 1.69
N GLU A 402 29.09 30.01 2.51
CA GLU A 402 27.74 30.48 2.21
C GLU A 402 27.73 31.99 1.97
N ASP A 403 28.29 32.78 2.90
CA ASP A 403 28.41 34.24 2.80
C ASP A 403 29.12 34.66 1.51
N TYR A 404 30.24 34.00 1.19
CA TYR A 404 31.00 34.30 -0.02
C TYR A 404 30.20 34.01 -1.30
N LEU A 405 29.52 32.86 -1.38
CA LEU A 405 28.71 32.52 -2.55
C LEU A 405 27.54 33.49 -2.72
N PHE A 406 26.92 33.92 -1.61
CA PHE A 406 25.88 34.94 -1.62
C PHE A 406 26.42 36.30 -2.11
N ASP A 407 27.58 36.73 -1.61
CA ASP A 407 28.27 37.96 -2.04
C ASP A 407 28.68 37.93 -3.52
N GLN A 408 28.88 36.74 -4.10
CA GLN A 408 29.09 36.57 -5.54
C GLN A 408 27.82 36.78 -6.38
N GLY A 409 26.67 36.97 -5.74
CA GLY A 409 25.37 37.22 -6.36
C GLY A 409 24.58 35.95 -6.64
N PHE A 410 24.83 34.87 -5.90
CA PHE A 410 24.09 33.61 -6.02
C PHE A 410 23.07 33.44 -4.89
N GLU A 411 21.96 32.77 -5.19
CA GLU A 411 21.04 32.29 -4.16
C GLU A 411 21.56 30.96 -3.62
N VAL A 412 21.94 30.91 -2.33
CA VAL A 412 22.50 29.71 -1.71
C VAL A 412 21.41 28.99 -0.92
N SER A 413 21.37 27.67 -1.07
CA SER A 413 20.48 26.81 -0.27
C SER A 413 21.29 25.73 0.46
N LEU A 414 20.85 25.39 1.66
CA LEU A 414 21.47 24.37 2.52
C LEU A 414 20.60 23.12 2.66
N PRO A 415 21.14 21.96 3.07
CA PRO A 415 20.33 20.80 3.43
C PRO A 415 19.37 21.12 4.58
N LEU A 416 18.28 20.37 4.66
CA LEU A 416 17.45 20.41 5.86
C LEU A 416 18.05 19.43 6.87
N PHE A 417 18.52 19.92 8.02
CA PHE A 417 19.18 19.07 9.03
C PHE A 417 18.22 18.50 10.09
N GLU A 418 17.09 19.18 10.31
CA GLU A 418 16.08 18.78 11.29
C GLU A 418 14.70 18.58 10.64
N GLY A 419 13.98 17.56 11.10
CA GLY A 419 12.64 17.24 10.62
C GLY A 419 12.44 15.74 10.42
N GLU A 420 11.28 15.37 9.86
CA GLU A 420 11.05 13.99 9.41
C GLU A 420 12.01 13.65 8.26
N GLU A 421 12.58 12.44 8.28
CA GLU A 421 13.56 11.99 7.28
C GLU A 421 13.02 12.07 5.84
N SER A 422 11.71 11.83 5.66
CA SER A 422 10.99 12.01 4.39
C SER A 422 11.01 13.46 3.89
N LEU A 423 10.83 14.43 4.79
CA LEU A 423 10.88 15.86 4.47
C LEU A 423 12.31 16.30 4.11
N ILE A 424 13.30 15.79 4.83
CA ILE A 424 14.72 16.03 4.55
C ILE A 424 15.07 15.50 3.15
N ALA A 425 14.67 14.26 2.83
CA ALA A 425 14.88 13.65 1.53
C ALA A 425 14.15 14.39 0.40
N GLN A 426 12.89 14.78 0.59
CA GLN A 426 12.11 15.55 -0.37
C GLN A 426 12.74 16.92 -0.63
N SER A 427 13.13 17.63 0.44
CA SER A 427 13.81 18.92 0.33
C SER A 427 15.13 18.82 -0.43
N HIS A 428 15.91 17.76 -0.16
CA HIS A 428 17.16 17.48 -0.87
C HIS A 428 16.93 17.27 -2.37
N ARG A 429 15.97 16.41 -2.74
CA ARG A 429 15.62 16.15 -4.15
C ARG A 429 15.13 17.40 -4.86
N GLN A 430 14.25 18.17 -4.22
CA GLN A 430 13.73 19.40 -4.80
C GLN A 430 14.85 20.43 -5.05
N LYS A 431 15.80 20.59 -4.12
CA LYS A 431 16.96 21.48 -4.30
C LYS A 431 17.87 21.00 -5.44
N LEU A 432 18.11 19.69 -5.56
CA LEU A 432 18.84 19.12 -6.70
C LEU A 432 18.13 19.31 -8.05
N THR A 433 16.80 19.30 -8.05
CA THR A 433 16.01 19.53 -9.27
C THR A 433 16.03 20.99 -9.70
N LEU A 434 15.99 21.93 -8.74
CA LEU A 434 15.79 23.35 -9.02
C LEU A 434 17.08 24.17 -9.12
N CYS A 435 18.19 23.77 -8.48
CA CYS A 435 19.39 24.60 -8.45
C CYS A 435 20.09 24.71 -9.81
N ASP A 436 20.90 25.74 -10.05
CA ASP A 436 21.71 25.84 -11.27
C ASP A 436 23.04 25.07 -11.12
N ALA A 437 23.65 25.11 -9.93
CA ALA A 437 24.92 24.47 -9.64
C ALA A 437 24.93 23.79 -8.26
N VAL A 438 25.86 22.86 -8.05
CA VAL A 438 25.99 22.12 -6.79
C VAL A 438 27.43 22.14 -6.29
N LEU A 439 27.59 22.47 -5.01
CA LEU A 439 28.85 22.35 -4.29
C LEU A 439 28.66 21.41 -3.11
N VAL A 440 29.43 20.32 -3.04
CA VAL A 440 29.43 19.41 -1.89
C VAL A 440 30.63 19.73 -1.01
N TYR A 441 30.39 20.18 0.21
CA TYR A 441 31.42 20.38 1.22
C TYR A 441 31.75 19.06 1.91
N TYR A 442 33.00 18.61 1.79
CA TYR A 442 33.50 17.37 2.38
C TYR A 442 34.44 17.68 3.56
N GLY A 443 33.83 18.07 4.68
CA GLY A 443 34.46 18.34 5.98
C GLY A 443 34.43 17.11 6.89
N ALA A 444 33.93 17.24 8.12
CA ALA A 444 33.84 16.17 9.11
C ALA A 444 33.03 14.95 8.64
N GLY A 445 32.17 15.10 7.63
CA GLY A 445 31.43 14.01 7.00
C GLY A 445 32.31 12.81 6.60
N GLY A 446 31.78 11.59 6.73
CA GLY A 446 32.51 10.37 6.42
C GLY A 446 32.58 10.04 4.92
N ARG A 447 33.50 9.15 4.51
CA ARG A 447 33.63 8.72 3.11
C ARG A 447 32.34 8.16 2.50
N SER A 448 31.60 7.36 3.27
CA SER A 448 30.34 6.78 2.79
C SER A 448 29.27 7.84 2.52
N TRP A 449 29.30 8.94 3.27
CA TRP A 449 28.38 10.07 3.09
C TRP A 449 28.66 10.80 1.77
N ILE A 450 29.93 11.11 1.47
CA ILE A 450 30.27 11.77 0.20
C ILE A 450 29.99 10.87 -1.01
N GLU A 451 30.20 9.56 -0.90
CA GLU A 451 29.86 8.60 -1.96
C GLU A 451 28.34 8.58 -2.21
N MET A 452 27.52 8.60 -1.16
CA MET A 452 26.06 8.75 -1.27
C MET A 452 25.68 10.08 -1.94
N LYS A 453 26.28 11.20 -1.54
CA LYS A 453 25.98 12.51 -2.16
C LYS A 453 26.36 12.57 -3.63
N LEU A 454 27.46 11.95 -4.03
CA LEU A 454 27.81 11.82 -5.44
C LEU A 454 26.80 10.97 -6.23
N MET A 455 26.22 9.93 -5.62
CA MET A 455 25.14 9.14 -6.25
C MET A 455 23.86 9.95 -6.38
N ASP A 456 23.51 10.77 -5.38
CA ASP A 456 22.36 11.68 -5.45
C ASP A 456 22.50 12.65 -6.66
N LEU A 457 23.72 13.15 -6.95
CA LEU A 457 23.98 13.97 -8.14
C LEU A 457 23.81 13.23 -9.46
N MET A 458 24.09 11.92 -9.49
CA MET A 458 23.84 11.08 -10.67
C MET A 458 22.34 10.81 -10.88
N GLN A 459 21.58 10.69 -9.79
CA GLN A 459 20.15 10.41 -9.82
C GLN A 459 19.30 11.67 -10.05
N ALA A 460 19.87 12.86 -9.93
CA ALA A 460 19.16 14.14 -10.09
C ALA A 460 18.27 14.25 -11.35
N PRO A 461 18.66 13.75 -12.55
CA PRO A 461 17.75 13.73 -13.71
C PRO A 461 16.46 12.92 -13.46
N GLY A 462 16.56 11.80 -12.73
CA GLY A 462 15.42 10.98 -12.33
C GLY A 462 14.50 11.64 -11.30
N PHE A 463 14.95 12.68 -10.58
CA PHE A 463 14.12 13.48 -9.67
C PHE A 463 13.33 14.60 -10.39
N GLY A 464 13.36 14.64 -11.73
CA GLY A 464 12.63 15.62 -12.53
C GLY A 464 13.46 16.85 -12.94
N ARG A 465 14.79 16.77 -12.88
CA ARG A 465 15.67 17.86 -13.34
C ARG A 465 15.71 17.91 -14.87
N GLU A 466 15.26 19.03 -15.45
CA GLU A 466 15.17 19.20 -16.91
C GLU A 466 16.49 19.65 -17.57
N ASN A 467 17.31 20.43 -16.87
CA ASN A 467 18.56 20.99 -17.39
C ASN A 467 19.78 20.41 -16.66
N PRO A 468 20.92 20.16 -17.32
CA PRO A 468 22.14 19.77 -16.61
C PRO A 468 22.58 20.86 -15.63
N PHE A 469 23.35 20.48 -14.60
CA PHE A 469 24.01 21.46 -13.73
C PHE A 469 25.01 22.29 -14.54
N LEU A 470 25.07 23.60 -14.29
CA LEU A 470 26.12 24.46 -14.85
C LEU A 470 27.51 23.98 -14.40
N THR A 471 27.60 23.57 -13.13
CA THR A 471 28.79 22.95 -12.56
C THR A 471 28.45 22.11 -11.33
N LYS A 472 29.29 21.11 -11.07
CA LYS A 472 29.25 20.25 -9.89
C LYS A 472 30.66 20.16 -9.33
N ALA A 473 30.84 20.50 -8.06
CA ALA A 473 32.14 20.39 -7.40
C ALA A 473 32.03 19.75 -6.01
N VAL A 474 33.12 19.11 -5.58
CA VAL A 474 33.36 18.69 -4.20
C VAL A 474 34.49 19.51 -3.64
N LEU A 475 34.22 20.29 -2.59
CA LEU A 475 35.24 20.99 -1.82
C LEU A 475 35.74 20.10 -0.69
N VAL A 476 36.96 19.57 -0.83
CA VAL A 476 37.63 18.81 0.22
C VAL A 476 38.21 19.80 1.23
N ALA A 477 37.70 19.75 2.46
CA ALA A 477 38.04 20.67 3.54
C ALA A 477 38.52 19.92 4.80
N PRO A 478 39.14 20.60 5.78
CA PRO A 478 39.50 20.00 7.06
C PRO A 478 38.29 19.40 7.81
N PRO A 479 38.49 18.44 8.74
CA PRO A 479 39.77 17.89 9.17
C PRO A 479 40.41 17.01 8.10
N GLU A 480 41.74 17.10 7.99
CA GLU A 480 42.52 16.31 7.03
C GLU A 480 42.56 14.83 7.43
N ASP A 481 42.39 13.95 6.45
CA ASP A 481 42.61 12.52 6.63
C ASP A 481 43.26 11.85 5.40
N ARG A 482 43.79 10.64 5.61
CA ARG A 482 44.49 9.88 4.57
C ARG A 482 43.60 9.54 3.36
N ARG A 483 42.28 9.45 3.54
CA ARG A 483 41.33 9.14 2.47
C ARG A 483 40.97 10.39 1.67
N LYS A 484 40.82 11.56 2.31
CA LYS A 484 40.58 12.86 1.65
C LYS A 484 41.71 13.27 0.71
N SER A 485 42.95 13.15 1.15
CA SER A 485 44.14 13.41 0.30
C SER A 485 44.24 12.53 -0.96
N ARG A 486 43.45 11.45 -1.05
CA ARG A 486 43.39 10.54 -2.19
C ARG A 486 42.01 10.49 -2.86
N PHE A 487 41.09 11.37 -2.46
CA PHE A 487 39.75 11.41 -3.01
C PHE A 487 39.79 11.79 -4.48
N LYS A 488 39.12 10.98 -5.32
CA LYS A 488 39.04 11.14 -6.77
C LYS A 488 37.66 10.70 -7.24
N THR A 489 37.06 11.45 -8.14
CA THR A 489 35.78 11.14 -8.77
C THR A 489 35.76 11.69 -10.19
N HIS A 490 34.93 11.09 -11.04
CA HIS A 490 34.60 11.61 -12.38
C HIS A 490 33.23 12.33 -12.40
N LEU A 491 32.55 12.38 -11.27
CA LEU A 491 31.16 12.88 -11.18
C LEU A 491 31.06 14.38 -10.91
N ALA A 492 32.13 14.98 -10.40
CA ALA A 492 32.24 16.39 -10.03
C ALA A 492 33.72 16.83 -10.04
N ASP A 493 33.94 18.13 -10.22
CA ASP A 493 35.26 18.74 -10.06
C ASP A 493 35.71 18.68 -8.60
N ILE A 494 37.02 18.60 -8.35
CA ILE A 494 37.57 18.52 -6.99
C ILE A 494 38.30 19.80 -6.67
N LEU A 495 37.81 20.49 -5.64
CA LEU A 495 38.40 21.68 -5.06
C LEU A 495 39.01 21.29 -3.70
N THR A 496 40.04 22.00 -3.26
CA THR A 496 40.73 21.68 -2.00
C THR A 496 41.01 22.95 -1.22
N GLN A 497 40.68 22.92 0.07
CA GLN A 497 40.96 23.98 1.02
C GLN A 497 41.88 23.46 2.11
N SER A 498 43.00 24.14 2.32
CA SER A 498 43.95 23.83 3.40
C SER A 498 43.75 24.81 4.56
N GLY A 499 42.96 24.42 5.57
CA GLY A 499 42.75 25.26 6.76
C GLY A 499 41.50 26.16 6.66
N GLU A 500 41.64 27.43 7.03
CA GLU A 500 40.55 28.42 6.94
C GLU A 500 40.07 28.62 5.49
N PHE A 501 38.85 29.14 5.33
CA PHE A 501 38.25 29.35 4.01
C PHE A 501 39.04 30.38 3.19
N ASP A 502 39.46 29.98 1.98
CA ASP A 502 40.14 30.83 1.00
C ASP A 502 39.27 30.92 -0.27
N PRO A 503 38.68 32.09 -0.58
CA PRO A 503 37.88 32.31 -1.79
C PRO A 503 38.53 31.85 -3.10
N ALA A 504 39.87 31.86 -3.19
CA ALA A 504 40.59 31.43 -4.38
C ALA A 504 40.30 29.96 -4.74
N CYS A 505 39.97 29.11 -3.77
CA CYS A 505 39.69 27.69 -4.02
C CYS A 505 38.38 27.48 -4.82
N LEU A 506 37.48 28.46 -4.86
CA LEU A 506 36.20 28.38 -5.58
C LEU A 506 36.17 29.16 -6.90
N GLU A 507 37.25 29.85 -7.26
CA GLU A 507 37.24 30.78 -8.40
C GLU A 507 36.80 30.08 -9.71
N SER A 508 37.28 28.85 -9.95
CA SER A 508 36.86 28.04 -11.10
C SER A 508 35.37 27.71 -11.08
N PHE A 509 34.82 27.38 -9.91
CA PHE A 509 33.40 27.05 -9.75
C PHE A 509 32.51 28.27 -9.98
N VAL A 510 32.86 29.40 -9.37
CA VAL A 510 32.13 30.67 -9.52
C VAL A 510 32.14 31.14 -10.98
N ASN A 511 33.29 31.03 -11.66
CA ASN A 511 33.41 31.43 -13.06
C ASN A 511 32.56 30.57 -14.00
N GLN A 512 32.44 29.26 -13.74
CA GLN A 512 31.59 28.37 -14.54
C GLN A 512 30.08 28.70 -14.41
N ILE A 513 29.65 29.22 -13.26
CA ILE A 513 28.25 29.63 -13.04
C ILE A 513 27.95 30.97 -13.74
N LYS A 514 28.94 31.88 -13.78
CA LYS A 514 28.80 33.23 -14.36
C LYS A 514 29.04 33.29 -15.87
N ALA A 515 29.65 32.26 -16.46
CA ALA A 515 29.88 32.12 -17.90
C ALA A 515 28.58 31.85 -18.65
#